data_AF-A0A2R6BJJ8-F1
#
_entry.id   AF-A0A2R6BJJ8-F1
#
_cell.length_a   1.000
_cell.length_b   1.000
_cell.length_c   1.000
_cell.angle_alpha   90.00
_cell.angle_beta   90.00
_cell.angle_gamma   90.00
#
_symmetry.space_group_name_H-M   'P 1'
#
loop_
_entity.id
_entity.type
_entity.pdbx_description
1 polymer ?
#
loop_
_entity_poly.entity_id
_entity_poly.type
_entity_poly.pdbx_seq_one_letter_code
_entity_poly.pdbx_strand_id
1 'polypeptide(L)' 'MSKTCPSCGYDNPDTANFCTRCGASLGNAGVQWPTNYTLNQPVQAYPTVPPTRHSAPATITKIHSSRR' A
#
# COMPACT_ATOMS: atom_id res chain seq x y z
N MET A 1 -17.09 13.54 0.44
CA MET A 1 -17.58 13.53 1.83
C MET A 1 -16.38 13.42 2.76
N SER A 2 -16.61 13.48 4.06
CA SER A 2 -15.60 13.22 5.08
C SER A 2 -16.22 12.34 6.17
N LYS A 3 -15.36 11.65 6.92
CA LYS A 3 -15.74 10.76 8.01
C LYS A 3 -14.97 11.09 9.27
N THR A 4 -15.71 11.22 10.35
CA THR A 4 -15.16 11.52 11.66
C THR A 4 -14.63 10.24 12.31
N CYS A 5 -13.43 10.32 12.88
CA CYS A 5 -12.81 9.21 13.58
C CYS A 5 -13.55 8.92 14.89
N PRO A 6 -14.05 7.69 15.11
CA PRO A 6 -14.78 7.35 16.34
C PRO A 6 -13.87 7.32 17.58
N SER A 7 -12.56 7.17 17.40
CA SER A 7 -11.61 7.09 18.52
C SER A 7 -11.09 8.46 18.99
N CYS A 8 -11.01 9.46 18.10
CA CYS A 8 -10.38 10.75 18.44
C CYS A 8 -11.11 11.99 17.92
N GLY A 9 -12.23 11.82 17.20
CA GLY A 9 -13.03 12.92 16.66
C GLY A 9 -12.43 13.65 15.45
N TYR A 10 -11.28 13.22 14.93
CA TYR A 10 -10.65 13.89 13.79
C TYR A 10 -11.42 13.64 12.49
N ASP A 11 -11.57 14.68 11.67
CA ASP A 11 -12.22 14.59 10.37
C ASP A 11 -11.26 14.06 9.31
N ASN A 12 -11.59 12.91 8.72
CA ASN A 12 -10.77 12.24 7.72
C ASN A 12 -11.48 12.22 6.36
N PRO A 13 -10.75 12.15 5.23
CA PRO A 13 -11.38 11.97 3.92
C PRO A 13 -12.07 10.60 3.84
N ASP A 14 -13.14 10.46 3.04
CA ASP A 14 -13.89 9.19 2.93
C ASP A 14 -13.03 8.00 2.52
N THR A 15 -12.00 8.25 1.72
CA THR A 15 -11.06 7.26 1.21
C THR A 15 -10.07 6.76 2.26
N ALA A 16 -9.96 7.42 3.42
CA ALA A 16 -9.00 7.05 4.47
C ALA A 16 -9.39 5.74 5.16
N ASN A 17 -8.59 4.68 5.04
CA ASN A 17 -8.90 3.42 5.75
C ASN A 17 -8.57 3.50 7.26
N PHE A 18 -7.62 4.36 7.63
CA PHE A 18 -7.19 4.62 9.00
C PHE A 18 -7.15 6.13 9.27
N CYS A 19 -7.32 6.51 10.53
CA CYS A 19 -7.26 7.90 10.97
C CYS A 19 -5.83 8.43 10.83
N THR A 20 -5.66 9.53 10.11
CA THR A 20 -4.34 10.15 9.90
C THR A 20 -3.78 10.81 11.16
N ARG A 21 -4.63 11.03 12.17
CA ARG A 21 -4.22 11.63 13.44
C ARG A 21 -3.87 10.60 14.52
N CYS A 22 -4.64 9.53 14.66
CA CYS A 22 -4.44 8.55 15.74
C CYS A 22 -4.23 7.10 15.29
N GLY A 23 -4.33 6.79 13.99
CA GLY A 23 -4.16 5.44 13.44
C GLY A 23 -5.37 4.50 13.59
N ALA A 24 -6.45 4.92 14.27
CA ALA A 24 -7.63 4.07 14.43
C ALA A 24 -8.30 3.73 13.08
N SER A 25 -8.80 2.50 12.93
CA SER A 25 -9.53 2.09 11.73
C SER A 25 -10.83 2.88 11.57
N LEU A 26 -11.13 3.31 10.34
CA LEU A 26 -12.32 4.09 10.00
C LEU A 26 -13.40 3.24 9.31
N GLY A 27 -13.41 1.93 9.54
CA GLY A 27 -14.51 1.06 9.13
C GLY A 27 -14.47 0.53 7.69
N ASN A 28 -13.43 0.83 6.90
CA ASN A 28 -13.20 0.13 5.63
C ASN A 28 -12.52 -1.21 5.90
N ALA A 29 -13.29 -2.15 6.43
CA ALA A 29 -12.89 -3.50 6.77
C ALA A 29 -12.74 -4.40 5.51
N GLY A 30 -12.03 -3.93 4.48
CA GLY A 30 -11.63 -4.77 3.34
C GLY A 30 -10.52 -5.78 3.69
N VAL A 31 -9.92 -5.63 4.87
CA VAL A 31 -9.04 -6.62 5.50
C VAL A 31 -9.42 -6.69 6.97
N GLN A 32 -10.39 -7.55 7.27
CA GLN A 32 -10.52 -8.11 8.60
C GLN A 32 -9.27 -8.98 8.83
N TRP A 33 -8.26 -8.43 9.49
CA TRP A 33 -7.24 -9.25 10.13
C TRP A 33 -7.95 -10.26 11.02
N PRO A 34 -7.58 -11.56 11.01
CA PRO A 34 -8.27 -12.56 11.81
C PRO A 34 -8.18 -12.16 13.28
N THR A 35 -9.29 -11.73 13.85
CA THR A 35 -9.43 -11.37 15.27
C THR A 35 -9.31 -12.60 16.18
N ASN A 36 -9.19 -13.80 15.60
CA ASN A 36 -8.79 -15.00 16.31
C ASN A 36 -7.33 -15.36 15.97
N TYR A 37 -6.37 -14.59 16.47
CA TYR A 37 -4.98 -15.03 16.57
C TYR A 37 -4.88 -16.05 17.72
N THR A 38 -5.45 -17.24 17.55
CA THR A 38 -4.93 -18.38 18.31
C THR A 38 -3.44 -18.46 17.97
N LEU A 39 -2.57 -18.43 18.98
CA LEU A 39 -1.10 -18.34 18.89
C LEU A 39 -0.43 -19.45 18.03
N ASN A 40 -1.22 -20.31 17.39
CA ASN A 40 -0.82 -21.43 16.55
C ASN A 40 -1.45 -21.38 15.15
N GLN A 41 -1.66 -20.20 14.55
CA GLN A 41 -1.97 -20.14 13.11
C GLN A 41 -0.68 -20.34 12.29
N PRO A 42 -0.65 -21.25 11.31
CA PRO A 42 0.49 -21.37 10.41
C PRO A 42 0.60 -20.08 9.60
N VAL A 43 1.70 -19.34 9.77
CA VAL A 43 2.01 -18.17 8.95
C VAL A 43 2.12 -18.64 7.49
N GLN A 44 1.14 -18.29 6.66
CA GLN A 44 1.23 -18.57 5.24
C GLN A 44 2.41 -17.75 4.70
N ALA A 45 3.38 -18.42 4.07
CA ALA A 45 4.51 -17.75 3.46
C ALA A 45 3.99 -16.74 2.43
N TYR A 46 4.08 -15.46 2.76
CA TYR A 46 3.86 -14.38 1.80
C TYR A 46 4.75 -14.68 0.59
N PRO A 47 4.24 -14.54 -0.65
CA PRO A 47 5.07 -14.76 -1.82
C PRO A 47 6.26 -13.82 -1.71
N THR A 48 7.47 -14.39 -1.58
CA THR A 48 8.74 -13.67 -1.45
C THR A 48 9.16 -13.01 -2.76
N VAL A 49 8.20 -12.67 -3.63
CA VAL A 49 8.49 -12.01 -4.90
C VAL A 49 9.16 -10.67 -4.58
N PRO A 50 10.45 -10.50 -4.91
CA PRO A 50 11.09 -9.22 -4.75
C PRO A 50 10.35 -8.22 -5.65
N PRO A 51 10.20 -6.94 -5.26
CA PRO A 51 9.66 -5.93 -6.16
C PRO A 51 10.59 -5.84 -7.37
N THR A 52 10.15 -6.40 -8.50
CA THR A 52 10.90 -6.33 -9.75
C THR A 52 11.00 -4.85 -10.12
N ARG A 53 12.23 -4.34 -10.25
CA ARG A 53 12.44 -3.03 -10.85
C ARG A 53 12.01 -3.15 -12.31
N HIS A 54 10.89 -2.51 -12.66
CA HIS A 54 10.51 -2.36 -14.06
C HIS A 54 11.61 -1.54 -14.75
N SER A 55 12.34 -2.15 -15.69
CA SER A 55 13.33 -1.46 -16.50
C SER A 55 12.64 -0.48 -17.45
N ALA A 56 13.13 0.74 -17.52
CA ALA A 56 12.70 1.72 -18.51
C ALA A 56 12.98 1.19 -19.95
N PRO A 57 12.11 1.45 -20.94
CA PRO A 57 12.35 1.02 -22.31
C PRO A 57 13.58 1.75 -22.89
N ALA A 58 14.56 0.98 -23.35
CA ALA A 58 15.76 1.50 -24.01
C ALA A 58 15.42 1.96 -25.43
N THR A 59 15.06 3.24 -25.60
CA THR A 59 15.02 3.88 -26.92
C THR A 59 15.89 5.13 -26.95
N ILE A 60 17.12 5.05 -26.42
CA ILE A 60 18.17 6.01 -26.79
C ILE A 60 18.80 5.55 -28.10
N THR A 61 18.29 6.09 -29.21
CA THR A 61 18.86 5.95 -30.54
C THR A 61 20.29 6.50 -30.54
N LYS A 62 21.28 5.63 -30.67
CA LYS A 62 22.71 5.99 -30.73
C LYS A 62 23.01 6.55 -32.13
N ILE A 63 22.92 7.87 -32.29
CA ILE A 63 23.28 8.57 -33.52
C ILE A 63 24.81 8.54 -33.65
N HIS A 64 25.35 7.63 -34.47
CA HIS A 64 26.77 7.64 -34.81
C HIS A 64 26.99 8.70 -35.90
N SER A 65 27.34 9.92 -35.49
CA SER A 65 27.72 10.97 -36.42
C SER A 65 29.09 10.67 -37.02
N SER A 66 29.11 10.25 -38.29
CA SER A 66 30.29 10.19 -39.14
C SER A 66 31.04 11.53 -39.11
N ARG A 67 32.28 11.54 -38.60
CA ARG A 67 33.27 12.55 -38.97
C ARG A 67 34.41 11.82 -39.66
N ARG A 68 34.70 12.30 -40.87
CA ARG A 68 35.73 11.83 -41.80
C ARG A 68 37.10 11.80 -41.16
#